data_AF-A0A445ASS7-F1
#
_entry.id   AF-A0A445ASS7-F1
#
_cell.length_a   1.000
_cell.length_b   1.000
_cell.length_c   1.000
_cell.angle_alpha   90.00
_cell.angle_beta   90.00
_cell.angle_gamma   90.00
#
_symmetry.space_group_name_H-M   'P 1'
#
loop_
_entity.id
_entity.type
_entity.pdbx_description
1 polymer ?
#
loop_
_entity_poly.entity_id
_entity_poly.type
_entity_poly.pdbx_seq_one_letter_code
_entity_poly.pdbx_strand_id
1 'polypeptide(L)'
;MEEDGPHIEEEPQEEEEHPHFFPHGNMDMTQMQEAIGRLSQQYMRIQERQEEYHSLYMKNQQAQEERELRIMNKQSEFESRFLVMQEEHAFQSHESFGKLEQMQAENLRALKEFTTLQDARYEVQADYNINSQIKLNYIGEHLHNMDPAFPTFDEFFKKRSEVEVSNAMRLEDRVEEAMNKAGFWRGQQTTNTDGGNTSNQVYERRKKKHDK
;
A
#
# COMPACT_ATOMS: atom_id res chain seq x y z
N MET A 1 40.82 -0.39 9.57
CA MET A 1 40.99 -0.80 10.98
C MET A 1 40.09 -2.00 11.14
N GLU A 2 40.55 -3.24 11.20
CA GLU A 2 41.88 -3.81 11.46
C GLU A 2 42.23 -4.81 10.34
N GLU A 3 43.46 -4.74 9.83
CA GLU A 3 44.04 -5.75 8.94
C GLU A 3 44.57 -6.87 9.83
N ASP A 4 43.89 -8.00 9.87
CA ASP A 4 44.42 -9.23 10.46
C ASP A 4 45.22 -9.94 9.36
N GLY A 5 46.51 -9.60 9.27
CA GLY A 5 47.44 -10.22 8.33
C GLY A 5 47.61 -11.71 8.63
N PRO A 6 47.95 -12.54 7.64
CA PRO A 6 48.10 -13.98 7.85
C PRO A 6 49.21 -14.22 8.89
N HIS A 7 48.83 -14.87 10.00
CA HIS A 7 49.75 -15.45 10.95
C HIS A 7 50.63 -16.44 10.18
N ILE A 8 51.87 -16.03 9.91
CA ILE A 8 52.92 -16.92 9.44
C ILE A 8 53.24 -17.79 10.65
N GLU A 9 52.65 -18.99 10.71
CA GLU A 9 53.12 -20.03 11.62
C GLU A 9 54.60 -20.23 11.33
N GLU A 10 55.43 -19.85 12.30
CA GLU A 10 56.85 -20.12 12.30
C GLU A 10 57.06 -21.61 12.02
N GLU A 11 57.77 -21.92 10.93
CA GLU A 11 58.31 -23.25 10.69
C GLU A 11 58.97 -23.73 11.99
N PRO A 12 58.69 -24.95 12.47
CA PRO A 12 59.55 -25.51 13.49
C PRO A 12 60.94 -25.59 12.88
N GLN A 13 61.86 -24.77 13.40
CA GLN A 13 63.27 -24.85 13.08
C GLN A 13 63.66 -26.33 13.15
N GLU A 14 63.99 -26.90 12.00
CA GLU A 14 64.74 -28.13 11.94
C GLU A 14 66.04 -27.83 12.67
N GLU A 15 66.13 -28.23 13.94
CA GLU A 15 67.42 -28.44 14.58
C GLU A 15 68.13 -29.45 13.68
N GLU A 16 69.05 -28.93 12.84
CA GLU A 16 70.10 -29.72 12.23
C GLU A 16 70.79 -30.49 13.37
N GLU A 17 70.33 -31.72 13.61
CA GLU A 17 71.06 -32.69 14.41
C GLU A 17 72.39 -32.91 13.69
N HIS A 18 73.39 -32.17 14.14
CA HIS A 18 74.78 -32.37 13.80
C HIS A 18 75.08 -33.88 13.79
N PRO A 19 75.74 -34.42 12.74
CA PRO A 19 76.23 -35.78 12.79
C PRO A 19 77.19 -35.87 13.98
N HIS A 20 76.78 -36.56 15.03
CA HIS A 20 77.63 -36.81 16.18
C HIS A 20 78.74 -37.76 15.70
N PHE A 21 79.89 -37.19 15.34
CA PHE A 21 81.10 -37.93 15.04
C PHE A 21 81.48 -38.74 16.29
N PHE A 22 81.17 -40.03 16.27
CA PHE A 22 81.60 -40.96 17.32
C PHE A 22 83.13 -41.04 17.29
N PRO A 23 83.84 -40.78 18.41
CA PRO A 23 85.28 -40.97 18.46
C PRO A 23 85.59 -42.45 18.28
N HIS A 24 86.50 -42.75 17.35
CA HIS A 24 87.03 -44.10 17.14
C HIS A 24 87.78 -44.59 18.39
N GLY A 25 87.04 -45.26 19.27
CA GLY A 25 87.57 -46.04 20.40
C GLY A 25 86.60 -47.16 20.72
N ASN A 26 86.98 -48.40 20.40
CA ASN A 26 86.31 -49.68 20.67
C ASN A 26 84.85 -49.59 21.17
N MET A 27 83.91 -49.38 20.24
CA MET A 27 82.48 -49.52 20.54
C MET A 27 82.18 -50.99 20.89
N ASP A 28 81.56 -51.20 22.05
CA ASP A 28 81.03 -52.49 22.47
C ASP A 28 79.86 -52.90 21.54
N MET A 29 79.88 -54.14 21.03
CA MET A 29 78.89 -54.65 20.06
C MET A 29 77.45 -54.47 20.55
N THR A 30 77.25 -54.53 21.87
CA THR A 30 75.95 -54.33 22.52
C THR A 30 75.43 -52.89 22.34
N GLN A 31 76.31 -51.88 22.45
CA GLN A 31 75.93 -50.47 22.29
C GLN A 31 75.59 -50.14 20.84
N MET A 32 76.29 -50.75 19.88
CA MET A 32 75.97 -50.61 18.46
C MET A 32 74.58 -51.19 18.14
N GLN A 33 74.25 -52.33 18.72
CA GLN A 33 72.94 -52.97 18.55
C GLN A 33 71.80 -52.14 19.16
N GLU A 34 72.02 -51.56 20.35
CA GLU A 34 71.07 -50.64 20.96
C GLU A 34 70.89 -49.35 20.14
N ALA A 35 71.97 -48.79 19.60
CA ALA A 35 71.92 -47.60 18.74
C ALA A 35 71.12 -47.86 17.45
N ILE A 36 71.33 -49.02 16.81
CA ILE A 36 70.55 -49.44 15.63
C ILE A 36 69.06 -49.59 15.99
N GLY A 37 68.76 -50.17 17.15
CA GLY A 37 67.38 -50.30 17.65
C GLY A 37 66.70 -48.95 17.87
N ARG A 38 67.40 -47.99 18.49
CA ARG A 38 66.88 -46.62 18.70
C ARG A 38 66.69 -45.88 17.38
N LEU A 39 67.65 -45.96 16.46
CA LEU A 39 67.55 -45.34 15.13
C LEU A 39 66.36 -45.91 14.33
N SER A 40 66.15 -47.23 14.41
CA SER A 40 65.02 -47.90 13.74
C SER A 40 63.67 -47.43 14.28
N GLN A 41 63.56 -47.26 15.61
CA GLN A 41 62.36 -46.70 16.23
C GLN A 41 62.16 -45.22 15.87
N GLN A 42 63.23 -44.44 15.79
CA GLN A 42 63.17 -43.03 15.40
C GLN A 42 62.69 -42.89 13.95
N TYR A 43 63.22 -43.71 13.04
CA TYR A 43 62.80 -43.76 11.65
C TYR A 43 61.32 -44.14 11.51
N MET A 44 60.87 -45.14 12.28
CA MET A 44 59.47 -45.55 12.30
C MET A 44 58.54 -44.41 12.75
N ARG A 45 58.87 -43.70 13.84
CA ARG A 45 58.08 -42.55 14.31
C ARG A 45 58.06 -41.39 13.32
N ILE A 46 59.18 -41.14 12.62
CA ILE A 46 59.25 -40.11 11.58
C ILE A 46 58.32 -40.49 10.42
N GLN A 47 58.36 -41.75 10.00
CA GLN A 47 57.50 -42.24 8.93
C GLN A 47 56.01 -42.16 9.31
N GLU A 48 55.63 -42.62 10.51
CA GLU A 48 54.26 -42.52 11.02
C GLU A 48 53.77 -41.06 11.04
N ARG A 49 54.61 -40.13 11.53
CA ARG A 49 54.28 -38.70 11.54
C ARG A 49 54.08 -38.15 10.12
N GLN A 50 54.88 -38.59 9.17
CA GLN A 50 54.76 -38.15 7.77
C GLN A 50 53.44 -38.64 7.15
N GLU A 51 53.06 -39.90 7.43
CA GLU A 51 51.80 -40.48 6.98
C GLU A 51 50.59 -39.77 7.63
N GLU A 52 50.66 -39.48 8.93
CA GLU A 52 49.63 -38.71 9.64
C GLU A 52 49.47 -37.30 9.08
N TYR A 53 50.58 -36.60 8.84
CA TYR A 53 50.55 -35.26 8.25
C TYR A 53 49.92 -35.27 6.85
N HIS A 54 50.32 -36.23 6.01
CA HIS A 54 49.76 -36.38 4.67
C HIS A 54 48.25 -36.72 4.73
N SER A 55 47.85 -37.62 5.62
CA SER A 55 46.44 -37.97 5.84
C SER A 55 45.60 -36.78 6.29
N LEU A 56 46.13 -35.98 7.24
CA LEU A 56 45.48 -34.78 7.73
C LEU A 56 45.34 -33.72 6.63
N TYR A 57 46.39 -33.52 5.83
CA TYR A 57 46.38 -32.62 4.68
C TYR A 57 45.28 -33.00 3.68
N MET A 58 45.23 -34.27 3.27
CA MET A 58 44.22 -34.75 2.31
C MET A 58 42.80 -34.58 2.85
N LYS A 59 42.59 -34.88 4.14
CA LYS A 59 41.28 -34.70 4.79
C LYS A 59 40.87 -33.23 4.84
N ASN A 60 41.81 -32.33 5.13
CA ASN A 60 41.54 -30.90 5.19
C ASN A 60 41.18 -30.35 3.79
N GLN A 61 41.91 -30.78 2.76
CA GLN A 61 41.62 -30.43 1.36
C GLN A 61 40.20 -30.87 0.96
N GLN A 62 39.82 -32.12 1.24
CA GLN A 62 38.48 -32.61 0.94
C GLN A 62 37.40 -31.82 1.71
N ALA A 63 37.63 -31.53 2.99
CA ALA A 63 36.69 -30.76 3.80
C ALA A 63 36.52 -29.32 3.30
N GLN A 64 37.58 -28.74 2.71
CA GLN A 64 37.55 -27.43 2.08
C GLN A 64 36.70 -27.45 0.80
N GLU A 65 36.92 -28.42 -0.09
CA GLU A 65 36.13 -28.60 -1.31
C GLU A 65 34.64 -28.84 -0.99
N GLU A 66 34.33 -29.69 -0.01
CA GLU A 66 32.96 -29.94 0.44
C GLU A 66 32.29 -28.67 1.01
N ARG A 67 33.06 -27.84 1.72
CA ARG A 67 32.56 -26.57 2.25
C ARG A 67 32.25 -25.61 1.11
N GLU A 68 33.12 -25.50 0.13
CA GLU A 68 32.94 -24.63 -1.03
C GLU A 68 31.71 -25.05 -1.84
N LEU A 69 31.57 -26.34 -2.14
CA LEU A 69 30.39 -26.92 -2.79
C LEU A 69 29.11 -26.63 -2.00
N ARG A 70 29.15 -26.76 -0.67
CA ARG A 70 27.99 -26.47 0.19
C ARG A 70 27.60 -25.00 0.13
N ILE A 71 28.58 -24.09 0.10
CA ILE A 71 28.33 -22.65 -0.02
C ILE A 71 27.71 -22.35 -1.39
N MET A 72 28.30 -22.86 -2.47
CA MET A 72 27.80 -22.66 -3.82
C MET A 72 26.37 -23.19 -3.98
N ASN A 73 26.09 -24.38 -3.45
CA ASN A 73 24.75 -24.97 -3.52
C ASN A 73 23.73 -24.11 -2.75
N LYS A 74 24.05 -23.70 -1.52
CA LYS A 74 23.16 -22.82 -0.74
C LYS A 74 22.90 -21.49 -1.43
N GLN A 75 23.92 -20.91 -2.06
CA GLN A 75 23.77 -19.67 -2.82
C GLN A 75 22.84 -19.87 -4.02
N SER A 76 23.07 -20.93 -4.81
CA SER A 76 22.22 -21.28 -5.94
C SER A 76 20.77 -21.56 -5.52
N GLU A 77 20.55 -22.27 -4.42
CA GLU A 77 19.21 -22.52 -3.87
C GLU A 77 18.52 -21.22 -3.44
N PHE A 78 19.27 -20.32 -2.79
CA PHE A 78 18.75 -19.01 -2.39
C PHE A 78 18.36 -18.17 -3.60
N GLU A 79 19.25 -18.05 -4.59
CA GLU A 79 19.00 -17.30 -5.83
C GLU A 79 17.78 -17.84 -6.58
N SER A 80 17.65 -19.16 -6.69
CA SER A 80 16.50 -19.82 -7.31
C SER A 80 15.19 -19.50 -6.59
N ARG A 81 15.16 -19.64 -5.25
CA ARG A 81 13.98 -19.31 -4.44
C ARG A 81 13.61 -17.84 -4.51
N PHE A 82 14.61 -16.96 -4.51
CA PHE A 82 14.41 -15.52 -4.60
C PHE A 82 13.74 -15.15 -5.94
N LEU A 83 14.20 -15.75 -7.05
CA LEU A 83 13.61 -15.49 -8.36
C LEU A 83 12.16 -15.94 -8.46
N VAL A 84 11.85 -17.15 -7.97
CA VAL A 84 10.47 -17.68 -7.94
C VAL A 84 9.56 -16.77 -7.10
N MET A 85 10.03 -16.33 -5.93
CA MET A 85 9.27 -15.43 -5.06
C MET A 85 9.02 -14.07 -5.72
N GLN A 86 10.00 -13.54 -6.44
CA GLN A 86 9.87 -12.28 -7.18
C GLN A 86 8.84 -12.41 -8.31
N GLU A 87 8.90 -13.50 -9.08
CA GLU A 87 7.95 -13.78 -10.16
C GLU A 87 6.53 -13.94 -9.62
N GLU A 88 6.35 -14.72 -8.55
CA GLU A 88 5.05 -14.93 -7.92
C GLU A 88 4.47 -13.60 -7.39
N HIS A 89 5.27 -12.78 -6.72
CA HIS A 89 4.83 -11.48 -6.24
C HIS A 89 4.43 -10.55 -7.40
N ALA A 90 5.20 -10.52 -8.48
CA ALA A 90 4.87 -9.74 -9.66
C ALA A 90 3.56 -10.22 -10.30
N PHE A 91 3.36 -11.53 -10.40
CA PHE A 91 2.15 -12.13 -10.96
C PHE A 91 0.92 -11.81 -10.10
N GLN A 92 0.98 -12.04 -8.79
CA GLN A 92 -0.10 -11.72 -7.86
C GLN A 92 -0.46 -10.23 -7.88
N SER A 93 0.56 -9.36 -7.90
CA SER A 93 0.36 -7.92 -7.99
C SER A 93 -0.34 -7.56 -9.30
N HIS A 94 0.12 -8.06 -10.44
CA HIS A 94 -0.49 -7.79 -11.73
C HIS A 94 -1.94 -8.30 -11.81
N GLU A 95 -2.23 -9.50 -11.30
CA GLU A 95 -3.58 -10.04 -11.22
C GLU A 95 -4.49 -9.16 -10.35
N SER A 96 -3.99 -8.70 -9.19
CA SER A 96 -4.75 -7.82 -8.29
C SER A 96 -5.09 -6.47 -8.95
N PHE A 97 -4.14 -5.88 -9.69
CA PHE A 97 -4.38 -4.66 -10.44
C PHE A 97 -5.36 -4.87 -11.59
N GLY A 98 -5.27 -5.99 -12.31
CA GLY A 98 -6.25 -6.34 -13.35
C GLY A 98 -7.67 -6.49 -12.80
N LYS A 99 -7.83 -7.13 -11.63
CA LYS A 99 -9.14 -7.21 -10.93
C LYS A 99 -9.65 -5.84 -10.51
N LEU A 100 -8.79 -4.97 -10.00
CA LEU A 100 -9.14 -3.61 -9.62
C LEU A 100 -9.62 -2.79 -10.83
N GLU A 101 -8.91 -2.88 -11.95
CA GLU A 101 -9.26 -2.20 -13.20
C GLU A 101 -10.60 -2.69 -13.74
N GLN A 102 -10.82 -4.01 -13.75
CA GLN A 102 -12.10 -4.60 -14.14
C GLN A 102 -13.24 -4.07 -13.25
N MET A 103 -13.05 -4.10 -11.93
CA MET A 103 -14.05 -3.60 -10.98
C MET A 103 -14.35 -2.11 -11.21
N GLN A 104 -13.32 -1.29 -11.49
CA GLN A 104 -13.50 0.13 -11.80
C GLN A 104 -14.33 0.32 -13.08
N ALA A 105 -14.04 -0.44 -14.14
CA ALA A 105 -14.76 -0.37 -15.40
C ALA A 105 -16.24 -0.80 -15.25
N GLU A 106 -16.49 -1.87 -14.50
CA GLU A 106 -17.85 -2.34 -14.22
C GLU A 106 -18.65 -1.31 -13.39
N ASN A 107 -18.01 -0.71 -12.39
CA ASN A 107 -18.66 0.30 -11.54
C ASN A 107 -19.01 1.56 -12.33
N LEU A 108 -18.12 2.03 -13.20
CA LEU A 108 -18.39 3.15 -14.11
C LEU A 108 -19.51 2.84 -15.10
N ARG A 109 -19.57 1.61 -15.63
CA ARG A 109 -20.66 1.16 -16.48
C ARG A 109 -21.99 1.17 -15.73
N ALA A 110 -22.04 0.58 -14.54
CA ALA A 110 -23.25 0.53 -13.71
C ALA A 110 -23.73 1.94 -13.32
N LEU A 111 -22.82 2.85 -12.99
CA LEU A 111 -23.15 4.24 -12.71
C LEU A 111 -23.79 4.91 -13.92
N LYS A 112 -23.21 4.72 -15.12
CA LYS A 112 -23.76 5.28 -16.36
C LYS A 112 -25.16 4.72 -16.67
N GLU A 113 -25.37 3.42 -16.46
CA GLU A 113 -26.69 2.80 -16.62
C GLU A 113 -27.69 3.39 -15.62
N PHE A 114 -27.31 3.53 -14.36
CA PHE A 114 -28.13 4.14 -13.33
C PHE A 114 -28.53 5.58 -13.68
N THR A 115 -27.59 6.43 -14.10
CA THR A 115 -27.90 7.82 -14.48
C THR A 115 -28.84 7.87 -15.67
N THR A 116 -28.60 7.03 -16.69
CA THR A 116 -29.47 6.97 -17.87
C THR A 116 -30.90 6.56 -17.50
N LEU A 117 -31.05 5.57 -16.61
CA LEU A 117 -32.36 5.14 -16.12
C LEU A 117 -33.05 6.20 -15.25
N GLN A 118 -32.28 6.94 -14.44
CA GLN A 118 -32.82 8.07 -13.67
C GLN A 118 -33.36 9.14 -14.62
N ASP A 119 -32.59 9.55 -15.62
CA ASP A 119 -32.98 10.57 -16.60
C ASP A 119 -34.26 10.15 -17.33
N ALA A 120 -34.31 8.93 -17.85
CA ALA A 120 -35.50 8.39 -18.51
C ALA A 120 -36.73 8.36 -17.57
N ARG A 121 -36.55 8.00 -16.29
CA ARG A 121 -37.65 8.03 -15.31
C ARG A 121 -38.14 9.45 -15.06
N TYR A 122 -37.22 10.42 -14.95
CA TYR A 122 -37.57 11.82 -14.76
C TYR A 122 -38.35 12.37 -15.96
N GLU A 123 -37.95 12.05 -17.20
CA GLU A 123 -38.68 12.46 -18.40
C GLU A 123 -40.12 11.91 -18.40
N VAL A 124 -40.29 10.60 -18.20
CA VAL A 124 -41.62 9.98 -18.16
C VAL A 124 -42.48 10.57 -17.05
N GLN A 125 -41.90 10.80 -15.87
CA GLN A 125 -42.62 11.39 -14.75
C GLN A 125 -42.99 12.86 -15.01
N ALA A 126 -42.10 13.64 -15.63
CA ALA A 126 -42.37 15.01 -16.03
C ALA A 126 -43.52 15.06 -17.04
N ASP A 127 -43.49 14.22 -18.08
CA ASP A 127 -44.56 14.13 -19.08
C ASP A 127 -45.90 13.73 -18.46
N TYR A 128 -45.91 12.74 -17.56
CA TYR A 128 -47.12 12.36 -16.84
C TYR A 128 -47.67 13.51 -16.00
N ASN A 129 -46.81 14.21 -15.26
CA ASN A 129 -47.19 15.34 -14.41
C ASN A 129 -47.72 16.50 -15.22
N ILE A 130 -47.02 16.89 -16.31
CA ILE A 130 -47.42 17.96 -17.22
C ILE A 130 -48.79 17.62 -17.83
N ASN A 131 -48.95 16.43 -18.40
CA ASN A 131 -50.21 16.01 -19.01
C ASN A 131 -51.35 15.93 -17.99
N SER A 132 -51.09 15.44 -16.79
CA SER A 132 -52.09 15.41 -15.72
C SER A 132 -52.50 16.82 -15.29
N GLN A 133 -51.53 17.74 -15.15
CA GLN A 133 -51.81 19.13 -14.79
C GLN A 133 -52.60 19.85 -15.89
N ILE A 134 -52.28 19.64 -17.16
CA ILE A 134 -53.04 20.20 -18.29
C ILE A 134 -54.50 19.73 -18.24
N LYS A 135 -54.75 18.43 -18.03
CA LYS A 135 -56.11 17.88 -17.93
C LYS A 135 -56.87 18.44 -16.73
N LEU A 136 -56.21 18.54 -15.57
CA LEU A 136 -56.81 19.11 -14.37
C LEU A 136 -57.13 20.60 -14.54
N ASN A 137 -56.23 21.37 -15.15
CA ASN A 137 -56.47 22.78 -15.46
C ASN A 137 -57.68 22.93 -16.40
N TYR A 138 -57.74 22.13 -17.48
CA TYR A 138 -58.88 22.13 -18.39
C TYR A 138 -60.20 21.87 -17.66
N ILE A 139 -60.26 20.86 -16.81
CA ILE A 139 -61.46 20.55 -16.01
C ILE A 139 -61.78 21.72 -15.05
N GLY A 140 -60.79 22.26 -14.36
CA GLY A 140 -60.94 23.39 -13.44
C GLY A 140 -61.50 24.64 -14.10
N GLU A 141 -61.03 24.98 -15.29
CA GLU A 141 -61.51 26.13 -16.07
C GLU A 141 -62.94 25.95 -16.57
N HIS A 142 -63.34 24.73 -16.93
CA HIS A 142 -64.64 24.45 -17.54
C HIS A 142 -65.72 23.98 -16.55
N LEU A 143 -65.34 23.67 -15.31
CA LEU A 143 -66.25 23.20 -14.25
C LEU A 143 -67.39 24.20 -13.98
N HIS A 144 -67.08 25.49 -13.87
CA HIS A 144 -68.09 26.54 -13.67
C HIS A 144 -69.11 26.63 -14.82
N ASN A 145 -68.67 26.33 -16.05
CA ASN A 145 -69.55 26.32 -17.22
C ASN A 145 -70.48 25.09 -17.23
N MET A 146 -70.09 23.99 -16.57
CA MET A 146 -70.91 22.79 -16.43
C MET A 146 -71.87 22.87 -15.24
N ASP A 147 -71.40 23.42 -14.11
CA ASP A 147 -72.20 23.66 -12.91
C ASP A 147 -71.78 25.01 -12.28
N PRO A 148 -72.63 26.05 -12.39
CA PRO A 148 -72.33 27.38 -11.84
C PRO A 148 -72.14 27.43 -10.32
N ALA A 149 -72.51 26.37 -9.58
CA ALA A 149 -72.25 26.29 -8.14
C ALA A 149 -70.76 26.19 -7.80
N PHE A 150 -69.92 25.75 -8.74
CA PHE A 150 -68.46 25.77 -8.58
C PHE A 150 -67.91 27.17 -8.88
N PRO A 151 -66.97 27.70 -8.09
CA PRO A 151 -66.36 29.01 -8.35
C PRO A 151 -65.55 29.01 -9.65
N THR A 152 -65.40 30.19 -10.26
CA THR A 152 -64.53 30.35 -11.43
C THR A 152 -63.06 30.11 -11.08
N PHE A 153 -62.26 29.73 -12.07
CA PHE A 153 -60.83 29.46 -11.89
C PHE A 153 -60.11 30.64 -11.19
N ASP A 154 -60.36 31.87 -11.64
CA ASP A 154 -59.77 33.08 -11.07
C ASP A 154 -60.16 33.29 -9.60
N GLU A 155 -61.42 33.07 -9.23
CA GLU A 155 -61.90 33.23 -7.86
C GLU A 155 -61.29 32.19 -6.91
N PHE A 156 -61.16 30.94 -7.37
CA PHE A 156 -60.58 29.85 -6.59
C PHE A 156 -59.08 30.05 -6.36
N PHE A 157 -58.32 30.38 -7.41
CA PHE A 157 -56.87 30.54 -7.32
C PHE A 157 -56.44 31.83 -6.64
N LYS A 158 -57.20 32.92 -6.74
CA LYS A 158 -56.90 34.16 -6.00
C LYS A 158 -56.81 33.88 -4.49
N LYS A 159 -57.80 33.16 -3.95
CA LYS A 159 -57.85 32.78 -2.54
C LYS A 159 -56.77 31.76 -2.14
N ARG A 160 -56.36 30.87 -3.05
CA ARG A 160 -55.32 29.86 -2.80
C ARG A 160 -53.90 30.44 -2.89
N SER A 161 -53.66 31.36 -3.81
CA SER A 161 -52.37 32.03 -4.01
C SER A 161 -51.93 32.81 -2.76
N GLU A 162 -52.86 33.46 -2.07
CA GLU A 162 -52.60 34.17 -0.81
C GLU A 162 -52.12 33.23 0.30
N VAL A 163 -52.68 32.02 0.36
CA VAL A 163 -52.30 30.99 1.35
C VAL A 163 -50.96 30.34 0.98
N GLU A 164 -50.71 30.05 -0.29
CA GLU A 164 -49.43 29.49 -0.75
C GLU A 164 -48.27 30.47 -0.58
N VAL A 165 -48.48 31.77 -0.88
CA VAL A 165 -47.51 32.82 -0.59
C VAL A 165 -47.20 32.89 0.90
N SER A 166 -48.22 32.83 1.76
CA SER A 166 -48.04 32.81 3.22
C SER A 166 -47.27 31.57 3.71
N ASN A 167 -47.48 30.42 3.08
CA ASN A 167 -46.76 29.18 3.42
C ASN A 167 -45.32 29.19 2.91
N ALA A 168 -45.06 29.76 1.73
CA ALA A 168 -43.71 29.95 1.20
C ALA A 168 -42.88 30.87 2.09
N MET A 169 -43.46 31.98 2.55
CA MET A 169 -42.83 32.88 3.52
C MET A 169 -42.45 32.14 4.82
N ARG A 170 -43.36 31.34 5.37
CA ARG A 170 -43.08 30.52 6.57
C ARG A 170 -42.00 29.46 6.36
N LEU A 171 -41.89 28.92 5.14
CA LEU A 171 -40.85 27.94 4.82
C LEU A 171 -39.49 28.63 4.70
N GLU A 172 -39.45 29.81 4.08
CA GLU A 172 -38.24 30.64 3.99
C GLU A 172 -37.72 31.01 5.38
N ASP A 173 -38.60 31.48 6.28
CA ASP A 173 -38.26 31.77 7.69
C ASP A 173 -37.66 30.53 8.39
N ARG A 174 -38.27 29.36 8.20
CA ARG A 174 -37.79 28.10 8.80
C ARG A 174 -36.45 27.65 8.25
N VAL A 175 -36.22 27.82 6.95
CA VAL A 175 -34.95 27.50 6.31
C VAL A 175 -33.87 28.45 6.81
N GLU A 176 -34.15 29.74 6.90
CA GLU A 176 -33.23 30.74 7.44
C GLU A 176 -32.85 30.43 8.90
N GLU A 177 -33.83 30.09 9.75
CA GLU A 177 -33.58 29.68 11.13
C GLU A 177 -32.71 28.42 11.21
N ALA A 178 -32.98 27.41 10.38
CA ALA A 178 -32.20 26.17 10.32
C ALA A 178 -30.75 26.42 9.85
N MET A 179 -30.56 27.27 8.84
CA MET A 179 -29.24 27.66 8.34
C MET A 179 -28.45 28.46 9.37
N ASN A 180 -29.11 29.36 10.11
CA ASN A 180 -28.50 30.09 11.23
C ASN A 180 -28.06 29.14 12.36
N LYS A 181 -28.92 28.19 12.75
CA LYS A 181 -28.62 27.19 13.78
C LYS A 181 -27.46 26.26 13.37
N ALA A 182 -27.41 25.88 12.10
CA ALA A 182 -26.31 25.09 11.53
C ALA A 182 -24.99 25.88 11.39
N GLY A 183 -24.99 27.19 11.70
CA GLY A 183 -23.80 28.02 11.63
C GLY A 183 -23.37 28.37 10.21
N PHE A 184 -24.25 28.19 9.21
CA PHE A 184 -23.96 28.44 7.79
C PHE A 184 -23.45 29.86 7.53
N TRP A 185 -23.98 30.84 8.29
CA TRP A 185 -23.62 32.26 8.16
C TRP A 185 -22.52 32.73 9.12
N ARG A 186 -22.00 31.86 9.99
CA ARG A 186 -21.04 32.21 11.06
C ARG A 186 -19.65 32.56 10.52
N GLY A 187 -19.30 32.11 9.31
CA GLY A 187 -18.04 32.41 8.61
C GLY A 187 -18.06 33.66 7.71
N GLN A 188 -19.24 34.23 7.41
CA GLN A 188 -19.33 35.43 6.57
C GLN A 188 -19.21 36.75 7.36
N GLN A 189 -19.29 36.69 8.69
CA GLN A 189 -19.14 37.88 9.56
C GLN A 189 -17.70 38.16 9.98
N THR A 190 -16.78 37.19 9.82
CA THR A 190 -15.36 37.34 10.24
C THR A 190 -14.42 37.84 9.15
N THR A 191 -14.88 37.92 7.89
CA THR A 191 -14.14 38.57 6.80
C THR A 191 -14.58 40.02 6.65
N ASN A 192 -14.30 40.85 7.65
CA ASN A 192 -14.33 42.30 7.53
C ASN A 192 -12.98 42.86 7.95
N THR A 193 -12.00 42.69 7.07
CA THR A 193 -10.88 43.61 6.93
C THR A 193 -10.88 44.10 5.49
N ASP A 194 -11.29 45.36 5.35
CA ASP A 194 -11.25 46.23 4.16
C ASP A 194 -11.91 45.75 2.86
N GLY A 195 -13.08 46.32 2.56
CA GLY A 195 -13.65 46.29 1.21
C GLY A 195 -15.13 46.63 1.14
N GLY A 196 -15.47 47.92 1.09
CA GLY A 196 -16.67 48.43 0.41
C GLY A 196 -18.02 47.79 0.73
N ASN A 197 -18.69 48.34 1.75
CA ASN A 197 -20.04 48.07 2.23
C ASN A 197 -21.12 47.96 1.10
N THR A 198 -21.38 46.74 0.61
CA THR A 198 -22.47 46.44 -0.34
C THR A 198 -23.57 45.55 0.26
N SER A 199 -23.28 44.77 1.30
CA SER A 199 -24.24 43.82 1.89
C SER A 199 -25.36 44.50 2.70
N ASN A 200 -25.04 45.51 3.50
CA ASN A 200 -26.06 46.26 4.26
C ASN A 200 -27.02 47.05 3.35
N GLN A 201 -26.57 47.47 2.15
CA GLN A 201 -27.46 48.12 1.18
C GLN A 201 -28.45 47.15 0.54
N VAL A 202 -28.10 45.87 0.40
CA VAL A 202 -29.01 44.84 -0.14
C VAL A 202 -30.09 44.48 0.89
N TYR A 203 -29.73 44.37 2.17
CA TYR A 203 -30.69 44.15 3.26
C TYR A 203 -31.67 45.34 3.42
N GLU A 204 -31.17 46.58 3.43
CA GLU A 204 -32.03 47.76 3.54
C GLU A 204 -32.90 48.03 2.30
N ARG A 205 -32.41 47.69 1.09
CA ARG A 205 -33.24 47.77 -0.13
C ARG A 205 -34.33 46.70 -0.20
N ARG A 206 -34.11 45.51 0.37
CA ARG A 206 -35.12 44.44 0.42
C ARG A 206 -36.18 44.72 1.48
N LYS A 207 -35.80 45.28 2.64
CA LYS A 207 -36.73 45.70 3.68
C LYS A 207 -37.65 46.85 3.20
N LYS A 208 -37.11 47.86 2.50
CA LYS A 208 -37.90 48.95 1.90
C LYS A 208 -38.88 48.55 0.80
N LYS A 209 -38.72 47.38 0.19
CA LYS A 209 -39.71 46.83 -0.77
C LYS A 209 -40.89 46.16 -0.09
N HIS A 210 -40.81 45.88 1.22
CA HIS A 210 -41.81 45.14 1.97
C HIS A 210 -42.77 46.04 2.79
N ASP A 211 -42.46 47.34 2.93
CA ASP A 211 -43.31 48.33 3.63
C ASP A 211 -44.21 49.15 2.67
N LYS A 212 -44.45 48.69 1.44
CA LYS A 212 -45.39 49.31 0.49
C LYS A 212 -46.44 48.33 0.01
#